data_AF-A0A7C7RIL8-F1
#
_entry.id   AF-A0A7C7RIL8-F1
#
_cell.length_a   1.000
_cell.length_b   1.000
_cell.length_c   1.000
_cell.angle_alpha   90.00
_cell.angle_beta   90.00
_cell.angle_gamma   90.00
#
_symmetry.space_group_name_H-M   'P 1'
#
loop_
_entity.id
_entity.type
_entity.pdbx_description
1 polymer ?
#
loop_
_entity_poly.entity_id
_entity_poly.type
_entity_poly.pdbx_seq_one_letter_code
_entity_poly.pdbx_strand_id
1 'polypeptide(L)'
;MGEVIYSAKPLWAVLVSMVAAFLILLTGDKARNLREGWTILAALIKFGLVFSLIEPVLAGKTIEYTLINLLPGVALQFRVDALGLLFGVVAATLW
;
A
#
# COMPACT_ATOMS: atom_id res chain seq x y z
N MET A 1 17.39 18.22 3.97
CA MET A 1 16.06 17.65 4.24
C MET A 1 15.35 17.54 2.91
N GLY A 2 14.98 16.33 2.49
CA GLY A 2 14.26 16.12 1.23
C GLY A 2 12.87 16.75 1.25
N GLU A 3 12.34 17.07 0.08
CA GLU A 3 10.98 17.60 -0.08
C GLU A 3 9.95 16.56 0.40
N VAL A 4 8.91 17.00 1.12
CA VAL A 4 7.81 16.13 1.57
C VAL A 4 6.62 16.26 0.64
N ILE A 5 6.12 15.14 0.13
CA ILE A 5 4.91 15.05 -0.69
C ILE A 5 3.79 14.41 0.11
N TYR A 6 2.62 15.02 0.11
CA TYR A 6 1.43 14.42 0.73
C TYR A 6 0.64 13.57 -0.27
N SER A 7 0.43 12.28 0.03
CA SER A 7 -0.31 11.39 -0.87
C SER A 7 -0.95 10.22 -0.14
N ALA A 8 -2.22 9.92 -0.43
CA ALA A 8 -2.93 8.77 0.16
C ALA A 8 -2.54 7.41 -0.44
N LYS A 9 -1.65 7.36 -1.45
CA LYS A 9 -1.21 6.10 -2.07
C LYS A 9 -0.68 5.05 -1.09
N PRO A 10 0.10 5.39 -0.04
CA PRO A 10 0.57 4.41 0.94
C PRO A 10 -0.58 3.77 1.73
N LEU A 11 -1.62 4.54 2.06
CA LEU A 11 -2.83 4.00 2.69
C LEU A 11 -3.51 2.98 1.75
N TRP A 12 -3.72 3.35 0.49
CA TRP A 12 -4.34 2.45 -0.49
C TRP A 12 -3.53 1.16 -0.69
N ALA A 13 -2.19 1.23 -0.71
CA ALA A 13 -1.34 0.05 -0.84
C ALA A 13 -1.58 -0.99 0.29
N VAL A 14 -1.93 -0.53 1.48
CA VAL A 14 -2.31 -1.39 2.61
C VAL A 14 -3.76 -1.88 2.46
N LEU A 15 -4.70 -0.96 2.19
CA LEU A 15 -6.14 -1.26 2.12
C LEU A 15 -6.51 -2.27 1.04
N VAL A 16 -5.77 -2.33 -0.07
CA VAL A 16 -5.98 -3.32 -1.15
C VAL A 16 -5.97 -4.75 -0.59
N SER A 17 -5.04 -5.07 0.32
CA SER A 17 -4.96 -6.41 0.92
C SER A 17 -6.18 -6.71 1.78
N MET A 18 -6.66 -5.71 2.52
CA MET A 18 -7.82 -5.85 3.40
C MET A 18 -9.08 -6.10 2.56
N VAL A 19 -9.30 -5.32 1.51
CA VAL A 19 -10.42 -5.52 0.58
C VAL A 19 -10.35 -6.89 -0.08
N ALA A 20 -9.17 -7.29 -0.57
CA ALA A 20 -8.97 -8.60 -1.18
C ALA A 20 -9.28 -9.75 -0.22
N ALA A 21 -8.87 -9.64 1.05
CA ALA A 21 -9.16 -10.65 2.06
C ALA A 21 -10.67 -10.84 2.26
N PHE A 22 -11.45 -9.75 2.31
CA PHE A 22 -12.92 -9.83 2.38
C PHE A 22 -13.51 -10.45 1.12
N LEU A 23 -13.06 -10.07 -0.08
CA LEU A 23 -13.55 -10.63 -1.34
C LEU A 23 -13.25 -12.14 -1.46
N ILE A 24 -12.05 -12.56 -1.07
CA ILE A 24 -11.63 -13.96 -1.03
C ILE A 24 -12.51 -14.76 -0.08
N LEU A 25 -12.75 -14.23 1.13
CA LEU A 25 -13.60 -14.86 2.14
C LEU A 25 -15.05 -15.02 1.66
N LEU A 26 -15.63 -13.95 1.11
CA LEU A 26 -17.03 -13.94 0.64
C LEU A 26 -17.25 -14.85 -0.57
N THR A 27 -16.25 -14.97 -1.44
CA THR A 27 -16.31 -15.86 -2.62
C THR A 27 -16.26 -17.34 -2.19
N GLY A 28 -15.43 -17.66 -1.19
CA GLY A 28 -15.31 -19.01 -0.65
C GLY A 28 -14.83 -20.06 -1.67
N ASP A 29 -14.93 -21.34 -1.31
CA ASP A 29 -14.44 -22.44 -2.14
C ASP A 29 -15.33 -22.78 -3.34
N LYS A 30 -16.60 -22.36 -3.31
CA LYS A 30 -17.57 -22.65 -4.37
C LYS A 30 -17.20 -21.98 -5.71
N ALA A 31 -16.50 -20.85 -5.66
CA ALA A 31 -16.08 -20.09 -6.83
C ALA A 31 -14.56 -19.88 -6.85
N ARG A 32 -13.82 -21.00 -6.81
CA ARG A 32 -12.36 -21.02 -6.70
C ARG A 32 -11.63 -20.15 -7.74
N ASN A 33 -12.04 -20.16 -9.01
CA ASN A 33 -11.41 -19.34 -10.04
C ASN A 33 -11.59 -17.83 -9.77
N LEU A 34 -12.76 -17.42 -9.27
CA LEU A 34 -13.00 -16.01 -8.92
C LEU A 34 -12.18 -15.60 -7.71
N ARG A 35 -12.04 -16.49 -6.71
CA ARG A 35 -11.18 -16.29 -5.54
C ARG A 35 -9.72 -16.05 -5.95
N GLU A 36 -9.19 -16.90 -6.82
CA GLU A 36 -7.83 -16.76 -7.36
C GLU A 36 -7.70 -15.45 -8.17
N GLY A 37 -8.74 -15.07 -8.92
CA GLY A 37 -8.82 -13.79 -9.61
C GLY A 37 -8.70 -12.58 -8.67
N TRP A 38 -9.33 -12.62 -7.49
CA TRP A 38 -9.19 -11.54 -6.50
C TRP A 38 -7.77 -11.40 -5.97
N THR A 39 -7.08 -12.53 -5.72
CA THR A 39 -5.67 -12.51 -5.30
C THR A 39 -4.80 -11.85 -6.37
N ILE A 40 -4.89 -12.30 -7.63
CA ILE A 40 -4.09 -11.74 -8.74
C ILE A 40 -4.39 -10.25 -8.94
N LEU A 41 -5.67 -9.88 -8.92
CA LEU A 41 -6.07 -8.48 -9.09
C LEU A 41 -5.48 -7.59 -7.98
N ALA A 42 -5.56 -8.03 -6.73
CA ALA A 42 -5.03 -7.27 -5.61
C ALA A 42 -3.49 -7.22 -5.60
N ALA A 43 -2.80 -8.27 -6.06
CA ALA A 43 -1.35 -8.24 -6.28
C ALA A 43 -0.98 -7.15 -7.30
N LEU A 44 -1.64 -7.12 -8.45
CA LEU A 44 -1.39 -6.14 -9.51
C LEU A 44 -1.65 -4.70 -9.05
N ILE A 45 -2.78 -4.47 -8.37
CA ILE A 45 -3.12 -3.13 -7.86
C ILE A 45 -2.10 -2.69 -6.80
N LYS A 46 -1.76 -3.55 -5.83
CA LYS A 46 -0.78 -3.22 -4.79
C LYS A 46 0.59 -2.93 -5.40
N PHE A 47 1.05 -3.79 -6.31
CA PHE A 47 2.32 -3.61 -6.99
C PHE A 47 2.35 -2.29 -7.76
N GLY A 48 1.31 -1.97 -8.53
CA GLY A 48 1.22 -0.69 -9.25
C GLY A 48 1.24 0.53 -8.32
N LEU A 49 0.55 0.46 -7.18
CA LEU A 49 0.56 1.54 -6.18
C LEU A 49 1.96 1.76 -5.62
N VAL A 50 2.62 0.70 -5.15
CA VAL A 50 3.98 0.76 -4.58
C VAL A 50 5.00 1.18 -5.63
N PHE A 51 4.90 0.66 -6.85
CA PHE A 51 5.77 1.03 -7.97
C PHE A 51 5.70 2.53 -8.27
N SER A 52 4.50 3.13 -8.19
CA SER A 52 4.31 4.57 -8.38
C SER A 52 4.96 5.45 -7.31
N LEU A 53 5.44 4.87 -6.20
CA LEU A 53 6.17 5.57 -5.14
C LEU A 53 7.68 5.57 -5.38
N ILE A 54 8.18 4.77 -6.33
CA ILE A 54 9.62 4.61 -6.58
C ILE A 54 10.25 5.92 -7.06
N GLU A 55 9.73 6.51 -8.13
CA GLU A 55 10.33 7.72 -8.73
C GLU A 55 10.43 8.88 -7.73
N PRO A 56 9.37 9.25 -6.98
CA PRO A 56 9.47 10.35 -6.03
C PRO A 56 10.50 10.11 -4.93
N VAL A 57 10.59 8.87 -4.42
CA VAL A 57 11.53 8.53 -3.34
C VAL A 57 12.97 8.49 -3.85
N LEU A 58 13.20 7.99 -5.07
CA LEU A 58 14.51 8.04 -5.72
C LEU A 58 14.95 9.48 -6.04
N ALA A 59 13.99 10.40 -6.28
CA ALA A 59 14.24 11.83 -6.40
C ALA A 59 14.56 12.51 -5.03
N GLY A 60 14.71 11.73 -3.95
CA GLY A 60 15.05 12.23 -2.63
C GLY A 60 13.87 12.79 -1.84
N LYS A 61 12.63 12.53 -2.28
CA LYS A 61 11.41 13.00 -1.61
C LYS A 61 10.92 11.98 -0.59
N THR A 62 10.23 12.45 0.43
CA THR A 62 9.53 11.58 1.40
C THR A 62 8.03 11.72 1.19
N ILE A 63 7.31 10.60 1.16
CA ILE A 63 5.85 10.63 0.97
C ILE A 63 5.17 10.46 2.32
N GLU A 64 4.25 11.35 2.66
CA GLU A 64 3.56 11.37 3.95
C GLU A 64 2.04 11.43 3.80
N TYR A 65 1.33 10.78 4.71
CA TYR A 65 -0.12 10.86 4.81
C TYR A 65 -0.57 10.64 6.24
N THR A 66 -1.12 11.66 6.85
CA THR A 66 -1.70 11.57 8.19
C THR A 66 -3.14 11.11 8.09
N LEU A 67 -3.44 9.94 8.63
CA LEU A 67 -4.79 9.37 8.62
C LEU A 67 -5.64 9.97 9.74
N ILE A 68 -5.12 10.00 10.96
CA ILE A 68 -5.80 10.58 12.12
C ILE A 68 -4.79 11.13 13.13
N ASN A 69 -5.12 12.26 13.74
CA ASN A 69 -4.40 12.81 14.90
C ASN A 69 -5.08 12.29 16.17
N LEU A 70 -4.36 11.52 16.98
CA LEU A 70 -4.92 10.93 18.21
C LEU A 70 -4.82 11.91 19.38
N LEU A 71 -3.66 12.57 19.53
CA LEU A 71 -3.35 13.52 20.59
C LEU A 71 -2.43 14.61 20.01
N PRO A 72 -2.24 15.76 20.70
CA PRO A 72 -1.22 16.73 20.32
C PRO A 72 0.16 16.06 20.22
N GLY A 73 0.75 16.07 19.02
CA GLY A 73 2.05 15.43 18.74
C GLY A 73 2.01 13.92 18.47
N VAL A 74 0.84 13.27 18.51
CA VAL A 74 0.68 11.83 18.22
C VAL A 74 -0.33 11.63 17.09
N ALA A 75 0.17 11.12 15.97
CA ALA A 75 -0.63 10.87 14.78
C ALA A 75 -0.40 9.46 14.24
N LEU A 76 -1.45 8.86 13.71
CA LEU A 76 -1.31 7.69 12.85
C LEU A 76 -1.00 8.19 11.44
N GLN A 77 0.28 8.11 11.08
CA GLN A 77 0.81 8.64 9.84
C GLN A 77 1.49 7.53 9.04
N PHE A 78 1.22 7.51 7.73
CA PHE A 78 1.96 6.74 6.76
C PHE A 78 3.11 7.59 6.25
N ARG A 79 4.33 7.07 6.35
CA ARG A 79 5.54 7.73 5.89
C ARG A 79 6.34 6.74 5.06
N VAL A 80 6.70 7.14 3.85
CA VAL A 80 7.49 6.33 2.92
C VAL A 80 8.78 7.08 2.61
N ASP A 81 9.86 6.56 3.16
CA ASP A 81 11.24 6.93 2.84
C ASP A 81 11.90 5.80 2.02
N ALA A 82 13.19 5.95 1.69
CA ALA A 82 13.92 4.96 0.88
C ALA A 82 13.91 3.55 1.51
N LEU A 83 14.03 3.45 2.83
CA LEU A 83 14.04 2.17 3.54
C LEU A 83 12.64 1.55 3.58
N GLY A 84 11.62 2.34 3.88
CA GLY A 84 10.22 1.91 3.85
C GLY A 84 9.79 1.44 2.47
N LEU A 85 10.22 2.15 1.42
CA LEU A 85 9.96 1.78 0.04
C LEU A 85 10.64 0.45 -0.34
N LEU A 86 11.89 0.22 0.09
CA LEU A 86 12.59 -1.05 -0.16
C LEU A 86 11.76 -2.24 0.34
N PHE A 87 11.31 -2.20 1.59
CA PHE A 87 10.46 -3.25 2.16
C PHE A 87 9.09 -3.31 1.48
N GLY A 88 8.51 -2.16 1.13
CA GLY A 88 7.24 -2.08 0.41
C GLY A 88 7.29 -2.79 -0.95
N VAL A 89 8.34 -2.59 -1.73
CA VAL A 89 8.53 -3.25 -3.04
C VAL A 89 8.71 -4.75 -2.87
N VAL A 90 9.53 -5.19 -1.92
CA VAL A 90 9.74 -6.63 -1.64
C VAL A 90 8.42 -7.27 -1.24
N ALA A 91 7.69 -6.67 -0.29
CA ALA A 91 6.41 -7.18 0.19
C ALA A 91 5.33 -7.19 -0.91
N ALA A 92 5.31 -6.19 -1.80
CA ALA A 92 4.36 -6.14 -2.91
C ALA A 92 4.65 -7.19 -3.99
N THR A 93 5.92 -7.57 -4.18
CA THR A 93 6.33 -8.59 -5.17
C THR A 93 6.09 -10.02 -4.67
N LEU A 94 6.00 -10.23 -3.36
CA LEU A 94 5.75 -11.54 -2.74
C LEU A 94 4.26 -11.91 -2.65
N TRP A 95 3.37 -11.00 -3.08
CA TRP A 95 1.92 -11.15 -3.01
C TRP A 95 1.39 -11.72 -4.32
#